data_AF-A0A192GRG4-F1
#
_entry.id   AF-A0A192GRG4-F1
#
_cell.length_a   1.000
_cell.length_b   1.000
_cell.length_c   1.000
_cell.angle_alpha   90.00
_cell.angle_beta   90.00
_cell.angle_gamma   90.00
#
_symmetry.space_group_name_H-M   'P 1'
#
loop_
_entity.id
_entity.type
_entity.pdbx_description
1 polymer ?
#
loop_
_entity_poly.entity_id
_entity_poly.type
_entity_poly.pdbx_seq_one_letter_code
_entity_poly.pdbx_strand_id
1 'polypeptide(L)'
;EAPDYGHETTSEAFSYWIWLEAMNGRITGNWQPLADAWAKMEQFIIPTQLDQPTNGGYNSGSPATYAAEFDLPTQYPSQLVSSSVVGPDPIAGELQAAYGTTNIYGMHWLLDVDNWYGYGRRADKVSVPSYINTYQRG
;
A
#
# COMPACT_ATOMS: atom_id res chain seq x y z
N GLU A 1 12.15 -10.78 -9.62
CA GLU A 1 11.94 -11.93 -8.70
C GLU A 1 10.60 -11.82 -7.98
N ALA A 2 10.26 -10.62 -7.50
CA ALA A 2 8.90 -10.16 -7.21
C ALA A 2 8.81 -8.64 -7.51
N PRO A 3 9.72 -7.81 -6.96
CA PRO A 3 10.12 -6.58 -7.64
C PRO A 3 10.86 -6.92 -8.95
N ASP A 4 10.86 -5.98 -9.89
CA ASP A 4 11.52 -6.10 -11.18
C ASP A 4 12.75 -5.18 -11.32
N TYR A 5 12.97 -4.28 -10.37
CA TYR A 5 14.18 -3.47 -10.25
C TYR A 5 14.75 -3.44 -8.82
N GLY A 6 16.08 -3.54 -8.68
CA GLY A 6 16.74 -3.80 -7.39
C GLY A 6 16.72 -2.64 -6.39
N HIS A 7 16.44 -1.41 -6.83
CA HIS A 7 16.23 -0.26 -5.93
C HIS A 7 14.74 0.07 -5.75
N GLU A 8 13.86 -0.85 -6.12
CA GLU A 8 12.55 -0.87 -5.51
C GLU A 8 12.68 -1.30 -4.05
N THR A 9 11.69 -0.97 -3.23
CA THR A 9 11.54 -1.54 -1.89
C THR A 9 10.12 -2.01 -1.69
N THR A 10 9.94 -2.89 -0.72
CA THR A 10 8.66 -3.57 -0.47
C THR A 10 8.22 -3.43 0.97
N SER A 11 6.92 -3.57 1.23
CA SER A 11 6.41 -3.72 2.60
C SER A 11 7.05 -4.90 3.33
N GLU A 12 7.44 -5.96 2.59
CA GLU A 12 8.25 -7.06 3.09
C GLU A 12 9.60 -6.55 3.63
N ALA A 13 10.36 -5.79 2.83
CA ALA A 13 11.64 -5.22 3.27
C ALA A 13 11.50 -4.32 4.52
N PHE A 14 10.45 -3.49 4.59
CA PHE A 14 10.14 -2.70 5.79
C PHE A 14 9.89 -3.59 7.02
N SER A 15 9.14 -4.69 6.87
CA SER A 15 8.87 -5.62 7.97
C SER A 15 10.14 -6.32 8.47
N TYR A 16 11.04 -6.72 7.57
CA TYR A 16 12.34 -7.29 7.92
C TYR A 16 13.24 -6.26 8.59
N TRP A 17 13.20 -5.00 8.15
CA TRP A 17 13.94 -3.93 8.79
C TRP A 17 13.46 -3.71 10.23
N ILE A 18 12.15 -3.63 10.45
CA ILE A 18 11.57 -3.55 11.80
C ILE A 18 12.02 -4.75 12.67
N TRP A 19 12.01 -5.96 12.11
CA TRP A 19 12.45 -7.14 12.84
C TRP A 19 13.94 -7.09 13.19
N LEU A 20 14.79 -6.65 12.27
CA LEU A 20 16.22 -6.46 12.50
C LEU A 20 16.48 -5.49 13.66
N GLU A 21 15.82 -4.34 13.65
CA GLU A 21 16.02 -3.32 14.69
C GLU A 21 15.41 -3.72 16.03
N ALA A 22 14.33 -4.52 16.04
CA ALA A 22 13.82 -5.12 17.27
C ALA A 22 14.85 -6.08 17.90
N MET A 23 15.55 -6.88 17.07
CA MET A 23 16.62 -7.75 17.56
C MET A 23 17.84 -6.94 18.03
N ASN A 24 18.19 -5.86 17.32
CA ASN A 24 19.23 -4.93 17.75
C ASN A 24 18.91 -4.37 19.14
N GLY A 25 17.71 -3.82 19.32
CA GLY A 25 17.27 -3.26 20.61
C GLY A 25 17.29 -4.28 21.74
N ARG A 26 16.90 -5.54 21.46
CA ARG A 26 17.00 -6.64 22.44
C ARG A 26 18.45 -6.90 22.88
N ILE A 27 19.41 -6.87 21.96
CA ILE A 27 20.81 -7.22 22.23
C ILE A 27 21.56 -6.05 22.88
N THR A 28 21.33 -4.83 22.40
CA THR A 28 22.12 -3.64 22.77
C THR A 28 21.45 -2.80 23.85
N GLY A 29 20.14 -2.94 24.05
CA GLY A 29 19.32 -2.04 24.87
C GLY A 29 18.97 -0.72 24.18
N ASN A 30 19.45 -0.48 22.96
CA ASN A 30 19.16 0.74 22.20
C ASN A 30 17.95 0.53 21.27
N TRP A 31 16.81 1.12 21.63
CA TRP A 31 15.56 0.99 20.87
C TRP A 31 15.33 2.13 19.86
N GLN A 32 16.22 3.12 19.79
CA GLN A 32 16.07 4.24 18.86
C GLN A 32 16.03 3.79 17.38
N PRO A 33 16.86 2.83 16.92
CA PRO A 33 16.78 2.36 15.53
C PRO A 33 15.43 1.76 15.15
N LEU A 34 14.76 1.07 16.09
CA LEU A 34 13.41 0.53 15.86
C LEU A 34 12.38 1.65 15.70
N ALA A 35 12.46 2.69 16.53
CA ALA A 35 11.60 3.86 16.40
C ALA A 35 11.83 4.59 15.07
N ASP A 36 13.10 4.70 14.63
CA ASP A 36 13.46 5.33 13.36
C ASP A 36 12.93 4.51 12.16
N ALA A 37 13.05 3.18 12.20
CA ALA A 37 12.49 2.29 11.18
C ALA A 37 10.96 2.41 11.07
N TRP A 38 10.27 2.47 12.21
CA TRP A 38 8.82 2.67 12.24
C TRP A 38 8.41 4.03 11.68
N ALA A 39 9.10 5.11 12.08
CA ALA A 39 8.84 6.44 11.55
C ALA A 39 9.06 6.52 10.02
N LYS A 40 10.05 5.80 9.50
CA LYS A 40 10.31 5.71 8.06
C LYS A 40 9.24 4.91 7.31
N MET A 41 8.73 3.84 7.92
CA MET A 41 7.57 3.11 7.39
C MET A 41 6.35 4.03 7.25
N GLU A 42 5.99 4.76 8.31
CA GLU A 42 4.87 5.72 8.28
C GLU A 42 5.08 6.84 7.28
N GLN A 43 6.31 7.35 7.18
CA GLN A 43 6.64 8.46 6.28
C GLN A 43 6.49 8.08 4.79
N PHE A 44 6.91 6.87 4.44
CA PHE A 44 7.17 6.53 3.05
C PHE A 44 6.20 5.54 2.44
N ILE A 45 5.89 4.43 3.12
CA ILE A 45 5.17 3.31 2.51
C ILE A 45 3.70 3.19 2.96
N ILE A 46 3.32 3.85 4.05
CA ILE A 46 1.90 4.06 4.39
C ILE A 46 1.40 5.32 3.64
N PRO A 47 0.38 5.22 2.79
CA PRO A 47 -0.13 6.37 2.04
C PRO A 47 -0.63 7.49 2.97
N THR A 48 -0.20 8.73 2.75
CA THR A 48 -0.67 9.88 3.53
C THR A 48 -2.07 10.31 3.08
N GLN A 49 -2.72 11.23 3.80
CA GLN A 49 -3.98 11.85 3.34
C GLN A 49 -3.89 12.39 1.90
N LEU A 50 -2.74 12.89 1.46
CA LEU A 50 -2.55 13.41 0.10
C LEU A 50 -2.47 12.30 -0.95
N ASP A 51 -2.10 11.08 -0.55
CA ASP A 51 -1.97 9.92 -1.44
C ASP A 51 -3.27 9.10 -1.49
N GLN A 52 -4.15 9.23 -0.49
CA GLN A 52 -5.47 8.60 -0.42
C GLN A 52 -6.61 9.61 -0.05
N PRO A 53 -6.81 10.69 -0.82
CA PRO A 53 -7.60 11.84 -0.38
C PRO A 53 -9.13 11.65 -0.38
N THR A 54 -9.64 10.60 -1.03
CA THR A 54 -11.08 10.46 -1.34
C THR A 54 -11.77 9.32 -0.59
N ASN A 55 -11.15 8.74 0.44
CA ASN A 55 -11.77 7.66 1.24
C ASN A 55 -13.10 8.06 1.88
N GLY A 56 -13.36 9.36 2.10
CA GLY A 56 -14.67 9.85 2.54
C GLY A 56 -15.84 9.53 1.61
N GLY A 57 -15.57 9.15 0.35
CA GLY A 57 -16.58 8.69 -0.61
C GLY A 57 -16.86 7.18 -0.57
N TYR A 58 -16.17 6.42 0.27
CA TYR A 58 -16.36 4.97 0.37
C TYR A 58 -17.76 4.61 0.92
N ASN A 59 -18.38 3.58 0.35
CA ASN A 59 -19.66 3.04 0.78
C ASN A 59 -19.50 1.57 1.18
N SER A 60 -19.52 1.27 2.48
CA SER A 60 -19.39 -0.09 2.99
C SER A 60 -20.52 -1.04 2.56
N GLY A 61 -21.70 -0.51 2.19
CA GLY A 61 -22.78 -1.30 1.61
C GLY A 61 -22.60 -1.64 0.12
N SER A 62 -21.64 -1.03 -0.55
CA SER A 62 -21.28 -1.28 -1.96
C SER A 62 -19.78 -1.09 -2.15
N PRO A 63 -18.94 -1.97 -1.58
CA PRO A 63 -17.51 -1.72 -1.41
C PRO A 63 -16.70 -1.74 -2.73
N ALA A 64 -17.17 -2.46 -3.75
CA ALA A 64 -16.53 -2.54 -5.05
C ALA A 64 -17.52 -2.94 -6.16
N THR A 65 -17.10 -2.83 -7.43
CA THR A 65 -17.78 -3.46 -8.58
C THR A 65 -16.95 -4.66 -9.03
N TYR A 66 -17.59 -5.81 -9.21
CA TYR A 66 -16.90 -7.03 -9.64
C TYR A 66 -16.29 -6.90 -11.04
N ALA A 67 -15.09 -7.44 -11.20
CA ALA A 67 -14.46 -7.75 -12.48
C ALA A 67 -13.89 -9.17 -12.38
N ALA A 68 -13.97 -9.95 -13.45
CA ALA A 68 -13.43 -11.31 -13.45
C ALA A 68 -11.89 -11.32 -13.53
N GLU A 69 -11.27 -12.31 -12.91
CA GLU A 69 -9.87 -12.68 -13.19
C GLU A 69 -9.82 -13.65 -14.38
N PHE A 70 -8.67 -13.73 -15.04
CA PHE A 70 -8.44 -14.62 -16.18
C PHE A 70 -7.07 -15.27 -16.11
N ASP A 71 -6.96 -16.47 -16.69
CA ASP A 71 -5.73 -17.27 -16.68
C ASP A 71 -4.58 -16.64 -17.48
N LEU A 72 -4.88 -15.80 -18.49
CA LEU A 72 -3.89 -15.22 -19.38
C LEU A 72 -3.96 -13.69 -19.44
N PRO A 73 -2.80 -12.99 -19.45
CA PRO A 73 -2.77 -11.53 -19.56
C PRO A 73 -3.40 -10.95 -20.83
N THR A 74 -3.54 -11.75 -21.89
CA THR A 74 -4.18 -11.34 -23.16
C THR A 74 -5.70 -11.20 -23.05
N GLN A 75 -6.30 -11.67 -21.95
CA GLN A 75 -7.75 -11.58 -21.71
C GLN A 75 -8.14 -10.28 -20.99
N TYR A 76 -7.17 -9.47 -20.57
CA TYR A 76 -7.37 -8.17 -19.95
C TYR A 76 -7.42 -7.05 -21.01
N PRO A 77 -8.20 -5.97 -20.82
CA PRO A 77 -8.85 -5.56 -19.57
C PRO A 77 -10.14 -6.31 -19.27
N SER A 78 -10.27 -6.73 -18.01
CA SER A 78 -11.50 -7.35 -17.50
C SER A 78 -12.65 -6.35 -17.46
N GLN A 79 -13.85 -6.81 -17.82
CA GLN A 79 -15.05 -5.97 -17.85
C GLN A 79 -15.69 -5.90 -16.47
N LEU A 80 -16.13 -4.70 -16.08
CA LEU A 80 -16.90 -4.49 -14.85
C LEU A 80 -18.32 -5.04 -15.02
N VAL A 81 -18.80 -5.77 -14.01
CA VAL A 81 -20.12 -6.39 -13.98
C VAL A 81 -20.92 -5.80 -12.81
N SER A 82 -21.74 -4.80 -13.10
CA SER A 82 -22.58 -4.13 -12.08
C SER A 82 -23.75 -4.98 -11.59
N SER A 83 -24.12 -6.04 -12.32
CA SER A 83 -25.18 -6.97 -11.94
C SER A 83 -24.75 -8.02 -10.91
N SER A 84 -23.46 -8.11 -10.59
CA SER A 84 -22.95 -9.06 -9.61
C SER A 84 -23.29 -8.60 -8.18
N VAL A 85 -23.59 -9.56 -7.31
CA VAL A 85 -23.82 -9.30 -5.89
C VAL A 85 -22.47 -9.21 -5.17
N VAL A 86 -22.18 -8.03 -4.60
CA VAL A 86 -21.03 -7.80 -3.72
C VAL A 86 -21.56 -7.62 -2.30
N GLY A 87 -21.01 -8.39 -1.36
CA GLY A 87 -21.42 -8.32 0.06
C GLY A 87 -20.97 -7.01 0.72
N PRO A 88 -21.61 -6.59 1.83
CA PRO A 88 -21.18 -5.43 2.58
C PRO A 88 -19.85 -5.66 3.30
N ASP A 89 -19.08 -4.60 3.48
CA ASP A 89 -17.89 -4.55 4.33
C ASP A 89 -18.30 -4.26 5.79
N PRO A 90 -18.09 -5.21 6.73
CA PRO A 90 -18.53 -5.07 8.10
C PRO A 90 -17.60 -4.23 8.99
N ILE A 91 -16.37 -3.93 8.57
CA ILE A 91 -15.33 -3.36 9.46
C ILE A 91 -14.98 -1.90 9.18
N ALA A 92 -15.29 -1.36 7.99
CA ALA A 92 -14.95 0.05 7.70
C ALA A 92 -15.54 1.06 8.69
N GLY A 93 -16.79 0.84 9.13
CA GLY A 93 -17.42 1.69 10.15
C GLY A 93 -16.77 1.59 11.52
N GLU A 94 -16.33 0.39 11.91
CA GLU A 94 -15.62 0.14 13.17
C GLU A 94 -14.24 0.83 13.17
N LEU A 95 -13.48 0.67 12.08
CA LEU A 95 -12.18 1.30 11.91
C LEU A 95 -12.30 2.84 11.95
N GLN A 96 -13.25 3.40 11.21
CA GLN A 96 -13.47 4.85 11.23
C GLN A 96 -13.83 5.36 12.62
N ALA A 97 -14.70 4.64 13.36
CA ALA A 97 -15.10 5.00 14.71
C ALA A 97 -13.91 4.94 15.70
N ALA A 98 -13.04 3.95 15.57
CA ALA A 98 -11.89 3.76 16.45
C ALA A 98 -10.78 4.80 16.20
N TYR A 99 -10.52 5.13 14.93
CA TYR A 99 -9.34 5.92 14.54
C TYR A 99 -9.67 7.35 14.09
N GLY A 100 -10.96 7.72 13.97
CA GLY A 100 -11.38 9.08 13.62
C GLY A 100 -11.04 9.50 12.19
N THR A 101 -10.71 8.55 11.31
CA THR A 101 -10.34 8.78 9.90
C THR A 101 -10.86 7.66 9.02
N THR A 102 -11.15 7.96 7.75
CA THR A 102 -11.48 6.96 6.72
C THR A 102 -10.24 6.44 6.00
N ASN A 103 -9.05 6.99 6.28
CA ASN A 103 -7.82 6.52 5.68
C ASN A 103 -7.39 5.17 6.23
N ILE A 104 -6.77 4.38 5.35
CA ILE A 104 -6.20 3.08 5.71
C ILE A 104 -4.78 3.28 6.21
N TYR A 105 -4.52 2.86 7.45
CA TYR A 105 -3.19 2.75 8.02
C TYR A 105 -2.63 1.36 7.73
N GLY A 106 -2.07 1.21 6.52
CA GLY A 106 -1.48 -0.04 6.03
C GLY A 106 -0.43 0.27 4.98
N MET A 107 0.65 -0.51 4.96
CA MET A 107 1.71 -0.35 3.97
C MET A 107 1.19 -0.71 2.58
N HIS A 108 1.44 0.15 1.59
CA HIS A 108 1.43 -0.28 0.20
C HIS A 108 2.58 -1.26 -0.04
N TRP A 109 2.48 -2.10 -1.07
CA TRP A 109 3.41 -3.22 -1.20
C TRP A 109 4.74 -2.88 -1.90
N LEU A 110 4.76 -1.89 -2.81
CA LEU A 110 5.93 -1.60 -3.66
C LEU A 110 6.18 -0.10 -3.84
N LEU A 111 7.41 0.32 -3.62
CA LEU A 111 7.89 1.67 -3.90
C LEU A 111 9.09 1.63 -4.84
N ASP A 112 9.15 2.58 -5.76
CA ASP A 112 10.37 2.91 -6.51
C ASP A 112 11.13 3.99 -5.73
N VAL A 113 12.22 3.60 -5.08
CA VAL A 113 12.93 4.45 -4.11
C VAL A 113 13.60 5.64 -4.78
N ASP A 114 14.16 5.42 -5.97
CA ASP A 114 14.98 6.41 -6.68
C ASP A 114 14.21 7.10 -7.82
N ASN A 115 12.90 6.82 -7.96
CA ASN A 115 12.08 7.28 -9.09
C ASN A 115 12.70 6.87 -10.45
N TRP A 116 13.24 5.65 -10.51
CA TRP A 116 13.81 5.05 -11.71
C TRP A 116 12.80 4.99 -12.86
N TYR A 117 11.53 4.70 -12.57
CA TYR A 117 10.45 4.68 -13.55
C TYR A 117 9.95 6.08 -13.96
N GLY A 118 10.30 7.13 -13.21
CA GLY A 118 9.98 8.52 -13.55
C GLY A 118 8.52 8.93 -13.34
N TYR A 119 7.73 8.17 -12.59
CA TYR A 119 6.34 8.53 -12.26
C TYR A 119 6.23 9.63 -11.20
N GLY A 120 7.22 9.72 -10.32
CA GLY A 120 7.24 10.60 -9.16
C GLY A 120 6.12 10.28 -8.16
N ARG A 121 5.67 11.27 -7.39
CA ARG A 121 4.55 11.11 -6.46
C ARG A 121 3.39 11.98 -6.92
N ARG A 122 2.19 11.40 -6.99
CA ARG A 122 0.98 12.09 -7.50
C ARG A 122 1.23 12.69 -8.90
N ALA A 123 1.87 11.91 -9.77
CA ALA A 123 2.19 12.22 -11.16
C ALA A 123 3.15 13.42 -11.38
N ASP A 124 3.89 13.84 -10.35
CA ASP A 124 4.83 14.96 -10.48
C ASP A 124 6.14 14.62 -11.22
N LYS A 125 6.38 13.32 -11.49
CA LYS A 125 7.57 12.79 -12.17
C LYS A 125 8.91 12.99 -11.49
N VAL A 126 8.96 13.59 -10.30
CA VAL A 126 10.22 14.01 -9.65
C VAL A 126 10.35 13.58 -8.19
N SER A 127 9.24 13.41 -7.47
CA SER A 127 9.30 13.06 -6.04
C SER A 127 9.74 11.61 -5.82
N VAL A 128 10.50 11.40 -4.74
CA VAL A 128 10.91 10.10 -4.25
C VAL A 128 10.43 9.87 -2.81
N PRO A 129 10.13 8.62 -2.41
CA PRO A 129 9.92 7.47 -3.28
C PRO A 129 8.60 7.60 -4.07
N SER A 130 8.51 6.89 -5.20
CA SER A 130 7.31 6.80 -6.03
C SER A 130 6.46 5.59 -5.64
N TYR A 131 5.15 5.80 -5.45
CA TYR A 131 4.18 4.70 -5.31
C TYR A 131 3.93 4.08 -6.69
N ILE A 132 4.25 2.80 -6.83
CA ILE A 132 4.12 2.07 -8.10
C ILE A 132 3.39 0.72 -7.89
N ASN A 133 2.95 0.10 -8.98
CA ASN A 133 2.41 -1.25 -8.95
C ASN A 133 2.75 -1.98 -10.25
N THR A 134 2.71 -3.31 -10.24
CA THR A 134 3.07 -4.15 -11.39
C THR A 134 1.99 -5.19 -11.71
N TYR A 135 1.73 -6.12 -10.80
CA TYR A 135 0.79 -7.23 -11.00
C TYR A 135 -0.68 -6.77 -11.07
N GLN A 136 -1.35 -6.98 -12.22
CA GLN A 136 -2.74 -6.56 -12.45
C GLN A 136 -3.55 -7.50 -13.36
N ARG A 137 -2.97 -8.60 -13.88
CA ARG A 137 -3.53 -9.37 -15.00
C ARG A 137 -3.54 -10.89 -14.78
N GLY A 138 -4.06 -11.30 -13.62
CA GLY A 138 -4.14 -12.70 -13.19
C GLY A 138 -2.84 -13.15 -12.56
#